data_AF-A0A452Z7G4-F1
#
_entry.id   AF-A0A452Z7G4-F1
#
_cell.length_a   1.000
_cell.length_b   1.000
_cell.length_c   1.000
_cell.angle_alpha   90.00
_cell.angle_beta   90.00
_cell.angle_gamma   90.00
#
_symmetry.space_group_name_H-M   'P 1'
#
loop_
_entity.id
_entity.type
_entity.pdbx_description
1 polymer ?
#
loop_
_entity_poly.entity_id
_entity_poly.type
_entity_poly.pdbx_seq_one_letter_code
_entity_poly.pdbx_strand_id
1 'polypeptide(L)'
;LPSLTTIRGRCNLFVPVTPTPRPQPARSRRPETRRRSQRRSREERMDHAAEAQRTDLMTITRHALNEQGRHPESRGDFTILLSHIVLGCKFVASAVNKAGLAKLIGLAKLIGLAGETNVQGEEQKKLDVLSNEVFVKALVSSGRTCVLVSEENEAAIFVDAPLRGKYCVCFDPLDGSSNIDYGVSIGTIFGIYMIKDKDNATLEDVLQPGTDMIAAGYCMYGSSCTLVLSTGNGVNGFTLDPSRGEFILTHPNIKIPNKGKIYSVNEGNARNWDAPTAKCTQRDASFPKTAHRQNP
;
A
#
# COMPACT_ATOMS: atom_id res chain seq x y z
N LEU A 1 17.94 53.09 14.96
CA LEU A 1 18.74 54.17 14.35
C LEU A 1 20.20 53.82 14.53
N PRO A 2 21.07 54.08 13.53
CA PRO A 2 20.83 54.92 12.35
C PRO A 2 20.42 54.08 11.12
N SER A 3 19.41 54.40 10.28
CA SER A 3 19.09 55.64 9.51
C SER A 3 20.18 55.93 8.48
N LEU A 4 19.97 56.16 7.19
CA LEU A 4 18.90 56.72 6.34
C LEU A 4 19.03 56.01 4.95
N THR A 5 18.15 56.08 3.94
CA THR A 5 17.53 57.28 3.38
C THR A 5 16.39 56.91 2.43
N THR A 6 15.25 57.55 2.66
CA THR A 6 14.08 57.70 1.81
C THR A 6 14.39 58.49 0.53
N ILE A 7 13.86 58.08 -0.62
CA ILE A 7 13.53 59.02 -1.71
C ILE A 7 12.06 58.83 -2.07
N ARG A 8 11.23 59.76 -1.58
CA ARG A 8 9.91 60.08 -2.10
C ARG A 8 10.10 61.07 -3.25
N GLY A 9 9.53 60.79 -4.41
CA GLY A 9 9.24 61.78 -5.45
C GLY A 9 7.73 61.88 -5.66
N ARG A 10 7.12 62.99 -5.23
CA ARG A 10 5.78 63.45 -5.63
C ARG A 10 5.95 64.45 -6.78
N CYS A 11 5.08 64.40 -7.78
CA CYS A 11 4.36 65.54 -8.42
C CYS A 11 3.47 64.96 -9.53
N ASN A 12 2.14 64.86 -9.36
CA ASN A 12 1.09 65.86 -9.57
C ASN A 12 0.99 66.41 -11.01
N LEU A 13 -0.06 65.95 -11.72
CA LEU A 13 -1.06 66.69 -12.52
C LEU A 13 -1.51 65.75 -13.63
N PHE A 14 -2.79 65.37 -13.72
CA PHE A 14 -3.55 65.36 -14.97
C PHE A 14 -5.03 65.05 -14.70
N VAL A 15 -5.86 65.85 -15.35
CA VAL A 15 -7.31 66.03 -15.25
C VAL A 15 -8.09 64.77 -15.68
N PRO A 16 -9.27 64.45 -15.10
CA PRO A 16 -10.05 63.31 -15.56
C PRO A 16 -10.74 63.64 -16.89
N VAL A 17 -10.36 62.94 -17.96
CA VAL A 17 -11.07 62.95 -19.24
C VAL A 17 -12.05 61.78 -19.25
N THR A 18 -13.34 62.08 -19.31
CA THR A 18 -14.43 61.13 -19.50
C THR A 18 -14.28 60.39 -20.84
N PRO A 19 -14.35 59.04 -20.90
CA PRO A 19 -14.40 58.34 -22.17
C PRO A 19 -15.82 58.34 -22.73
N THR A 20 -15.98 58.86 -23.95
CA THR A 20 -17.16 58.66 -24.80
C THR A 20 -17.33 57.18 -25.16
N PRO A 21 -18.56 56.67 -25.29
CA PRO A 21 -18.80 55.25 -25.56
C PRO A 21 -18.40 54.91 -27.00
N ARG A 22 -17.54 53.88 -27.16
CA ARG A 22 -17.28 53.24 -28.47
C ARG A 22 -18.51 52.43 -28.89
N PRO A 23 -18.85 52.40 -30.20
CA PRO A 23 -19.92 51.55 -30.70
C PRO A 23 -19.52 50.07 -30.56
N GLN A 24 -20.45 49.26 -30.03
CA GLN A 24 -20.29 47.81 -29.95
C GLN A 24 -20.25 47.19 -31.36
N PRO A 25 -19.38 46.20 -31.63
CA PRO A 25 -19.47 45.44 -32.87
C PRO A 25 -20.72 44.56 -32.83
N ALA A 26 -21.48 44.57 -33.92
CA ALA A 26 -22.64 43.72 -34.12
C ALA A 26 -22.26 42.24 -33.86
N ARG A 27 -22.91 41.62 -32.87
CA ARG A 27 -22.81 40.17 -32.62
C ARG A 27 -23.30 39.42 -33.85
N SER A 28 -22.37 38.91 -34.66
CA SER A 28 -22.68 37.85 -35.61
C SER A 28 -23.13 36.62 -34.81
N ARG A 29 -24.40 36.23 -34.98
CA ARG A 29 -24.95 34.98 -34.44
C ARG A 29 -24.24 33.82 -35.14
N ARG A 30 -23.09 33.37 -34.61
CA ARG A 30 -22.55 32.06 -34.96
C ARG A 30 -23.56 30.99 -34.50
N PRO A 31 -23.90 29.99 -35.33
CA PRO A 31 -24.95 29.04 -34.98
C PRO A 31 -24.59 28.27 -33.71
N GLU A 32 -25.38 28.40 -32.65
CA GLU A 32 -25.27 27.65 -31.39
C GLU A 32 -25.24 26.13 -31.61
N THR A 33 -25.83 25.67 -32.71
CA THR A 33 -25.86 24.27 -33.15
C THR A 33 -24.46 23.69 -33.39
N ARG A 34 -23.52 24.46 -33.95
CA ARG A 34 -22.14 23.98 -34.21
C ARG A 34 -21.29 23.91 -32.93
N ARG A 35 -21.58 24.75 -31.94
CA ARG A 35 -20.94 24.70 -30.61
C ARG A 35 -21.47 23.54 -29.77
N ARG A 36 -22.78 23.25 -29.85
CA ARG A 36 -23.38 22.08 -29.18
C ARG A 36 -22.89 20.75 -29.77
N SER A 37 -22.77 20.62 -31.10
CA SER A 37 -22.25 19.39 -31.72
C SER A 37 -20.76 19.16 -31.39
N GLN A 38 -19.95 20.22 -31.37
CA GLN A 38 -18.54 20.12 -30.96
C GLN A 38 -18.38 19.79 -29.48
N ARG A 39 -19.24 20.32 -28.59
CA ARG A 39 -19.26 19.95 -27.17
C ARG A 39 -19.67 18.49 -26.96
N ARG A 40 -20.77 18.03 -27.57
CA ARG A 40 -21.19 16.62 -27.52
C ARG A 40 -20.11 15.67 -28.04
N SER A 41 -19.49 15.98 -29.19
CA SER A 41 -18.40 15.15 -29.74
C SER A 41 -17.13 15.16 -28.89
N ARG A 42 -16.95 16.14 -27.99
CA ARG A 42 -15.84 16.20 -27.03
C ARG A 42 -16.19 15.45 -25.75
N GLU A 43 -17.42 15.58 -25.26
CA GLU A 43 -17.95 14.80 -24.14
C GLU A 43 -17.96 13.31 -24.48
N GLU A 44 -18.53 12.90 -25.63
CA GLU A 44 -18.54 11.51 -26.10
C GLU A 44 -17.11 10.93 -26.27
N ARG A 45 -16.14 11.75 -26.73
CA ARG A 45 -14.73 11.34 -26.82
C ARG A 45 -14.06 11.22 -25.45
N MET A 46 -14.43 12.05 -24.47
CA MET A 46 -13.93 11.93 -23.11
C MET A 46 -14.57 10.76 -22.37
N ASP A 47 -15.83 10.47 -22.63
CA ASP A 47 -16.54 9.31 -22.10
C ASP A 47 -15.92 8.02 -22.65
N HIS A 48 -15.69 7.93 -23.97
CA HIS A 48 -15.00 6.78 -24.57
C HIS A 48 -13.54 6.63 -24.14
N ALA A 49 -12.82 7.73 -23.87
CA ALA A 49 -11.45 7.66 -23.35
C ALA A 49 -11.43 7.19 -21.88
N ALA A 50 -12.36 7.69 -21.05
CA ALA A 50 -12.53 7.24 -19.67
C ALA A 50 -13.03 5.79 -19.59
N GLU A 51 -13.84 5.34 -20.54
CA GLU A 51 -14.35 3.98 -20.66
C GLU A 51 -13.28 3.01 -21.19
N ALA A 52 -12.46 3.44 -22.16
CA ALA A 52 -11.27 2.69 -22.58
C ALA A 52 -10.26 2.52 -21.43
N GLN A 53 -10.08 3.55 -20.60
CA GLN A 53 -9.25 3.50 -19.40
C GLN A 53 -9.85 2.61 -18.29
N ARG A 54 -11.18 2.38 -18.28
CA ARG A 54 -11.84 1.38 -17.41
C ARG A 54 -11.62 -0.06 -17.89
N THR A 55 -11.36 -0.26 -19.18
CA THR A 55 -11.16 -1.61 -19.75
C THR A 55 -9.70 -2.09 -19.71
N ASP A 56 -8.72 -1.19 -19.67
CA ASP A 56 -7.29 -1.53 -19.60
C ASP A 56 -6.78 -1.59 -18.15
N LEU A 57 -7.20 -2.63 -17.43
CA LEU A 57 -6.78 -2.83 -16.05
C LEU A 57 -5.36 -3.43 -15.98
N MET A 58 -4.50 -2.78 -15.19
CA MET A 58 -3.16 -3.28 -14.89
C MET A 58 -3.21 -4.13 -13.61
N THR A 59 -3.28 -5.45 -13.76
CA THR A 59 -3.19 -6.37 -12.61
C THR A 59 -1.77 -6.48 -12.10
N ILE A 60 -1.59 -6.92 -10.85
CA ILE A 60 -0.26 -7.18 -10.29
C ILE A 60 0.53 -8.21 -11.11
N THR A 61 -0.14 -9.26 -11.61
CA THR A 61 0.49 -10.27 -12.46
C THR A 61 0.96 -9.66 -13.78
N ARG A 62 0.12 -8.83 -14.43
CA ARG A 62 0.51 -8.13 -15.67
C ARG A 62 1.66 -7.16 -15.40
N HIS A 63 1.63 -6.44 -14.28
CA HIS A 63 2.71 -5.55 -13.87
C HIS A 63 4.04 -6.32 -13.69
N ALA A 64 4.02 -7.45 -12.98
CA ALA A 64 5.19 -8.29 -12.78
C ALA A 64 5.75 -8.85 -14.10
N LEU A 65 4.88 -9.28 -15.02
CA LEU A 65 5.28 -9.74 -16.35
C LEU A 65 5.89 -8.61 -17.20
N ASN A 66 5.33 -7.40 -17.13
CA ASN A 66 5.88 -6.24 -17.83
C ASN A 66 7.27 -5.88 -17.30
N GLU A 67 7.46 -5.90 -15.98
CA GLU A 67 8.78 -5.64 -15.36
C GLU A 67 9.77 -6.76 -15.68
N GLN A 68 9.33 -8.03 -15.72
CA GLN A 68 10.16 -9.15 -16.17
C GLN A 68 10.70 -8.94 -17.59
N GLY A 69 9.89 -8.41 -18.51
CA GLY A 69 10.32 -8.11 -19.88
C GLY A 69 11.47 -7.10 -19.98
N ARG A 70 11.73 -6.35 -18.90
CA ARG A 70 12.84 -5.38 -18.81
C ARG A 70 14.15 -6.02 -18.34
N HIS A 71 14.09 -7.26 -17.85
CA HIS A 71 15.20 -8.03 -17.28
C HIS A 71 15.38 -9.34 -18.06
N PRO A 72 16.23 -9.36 -19.12
CA PRO A 72 16.41 -10.53 -19.99
C PRO A 72 16.82 -11.82 -19.25
N GLU A 73 17.51 -11.68 -18.12
CA GLU A 73 17.93 -12.75 -17.23
C GLU A 73 16.79 -13.36 -16.38
N SER A 74 15.62 -12.71 -16.34
CA SER A 74 14.51 -13.12 -15.48
C SER A 74 13.64 -14.19 -16.13
N ARG A 75 13.74 -15.42 -15.62
CA ARG A 75 13.05 -16.63 -16.14
C ARG A 75 11.59 -16.79 -15.67
N GLY A 76 11.00 -15.79 -15.03
CA GLY A 76 9.60 -15.82 -14.57
C GLY A 76 9.38 -16.51 -13.22
N ASP A 77 10.44 -17.04 -12.61
CA ASP A 77 10.41 -17.63 -11.27
C ASP A 77 9.85 -16.63 -10.24
N PHE A 78 10.20 -15.35 -10.35
CA PHE A 78 9.70 -14.30 -9.47
C PHE A 78 8.19 -14.09 -9.62
N THR A 79 7.68 -14.08 -10.85
CA THR A 79 6.24 -13.91 -11.14
C THR A 79 5.42 -15.05 -10.54
N ILE A 80 5.95 -16.28 -10.60
CA ILE A 80 5.32 -17.46 -9.97
C ILE A 80 5.31 -17.29 -8.45
N LEU A 81 6.44 -16.92 -7.84
CA LEU A 81 6.54 -16.67 -6.39
C LEU A 81 5.54 -15.59 -5.94
N LEU A 82 5.53 -14.45 -6.63
CA LEU A 82 4.64 -13.33 -6.32
C LEU A 82 3.17 -13.74 -6.42
N SER A 83 2.81 -14.58 -7.39
CA SER A 83 1.44 -15.08 -7.53
C SER A 83 1.00 -15.92 -6.32
N HIS A 84 1.92 -16.67 -5.70
CA HIS A 84 1.63 -17.44 -4.49
C HIS A 84 1.58 -16.56 -3.23
N ILE A 85 2.39 -15.51 -3.15
CA ILE A 85 2.27 -14.47 -2.09
C ILE A 85 0.91 -13.79 -2.19
N VAL A 86 0.51 -13.40 -3.40
CA VAL A 86 -0.80 -12.80 -3.68
C VAL A 86 -1.94 -13.73 -3.29
N LEU A 87 -1.81 -15.03 -3.57
CA LEU A 87 -2.79 -16.04 -3.13
C LEU A 87 -2.91 -16.07 -1.60
N GLY A 88 -1.80 -16.08 -0.87
CA GLY A 88 -1.79 -15.99 0.60
C GLY A 88 -2.50 -14.74 1.09
N CYS A 89 -2.19 -13.58 0.50
CA CYS A 89 -2.84 -12.31 0.85
C CYS A 89 -4.35 -12.32 0.60
N LYS A 90 -4.80 -12.88 -0.53
CA LYS A 90 -6.24 -13.02 -0.85
C LYS A 90 -6.93 -13.94 0.16
N PHE A 91 -6.27 -15.03 0.57
CA PHE A 91 -6.79 -15.95 1.57
C PHE A 91 -6.97 -15.24 2.92
N VAL A 92 -5.91 -14.60 3.44
CA VAL A 92 -5.95 -13.90 4.73
C VAL A 92 -6.99 -12.77 4.70
N ALA A 93 -7.03 -11.97 3.63
CA ALA A 93 -8.07 -10.95 3.46
C ALA A 93 -9.49 -11.53 3.54
N SER A 94 -9.75 -12.68 2.89
CA SER A 94 -11.03 -13.37 2.99
C SER A 94 -11.29 -13.89 4.41
N ALA A 95 -10.29 -14.47 5.07
CA ALA A 95 -10.43 -15.02 6.42
C ALA A 95 -10.74 -13.93 7.45
N VAL A 96 -10.02 -12.81 7.42
CA VAL A 96 -10.22 -11.64 8.28
C VAL A 96 -11.62 -11.04 8.08
N ASN A 97 -12.04 -10.84 6.83
CA ASN A 97 -13.38 -10.33 6.53
C ASN A 97 -14.50 -11.26 7.03
N LYS A 98 -14.27 -12.57 7.03
CA LYS A 98 -15.23 -13.57 7.54
C LYS A 98 -15.18 -13.73 9.05
N ALA A 99 -14.04 -13.50 9.70
CA ALA A 99 -13.91 -13.59 11.15
C ALA A 99 -14.88 -12.63 11.86
N GLY A 100 -15.03 -11.40 11.34
CA GLY A 100 -16.02 -10.45 11.84
C GLY A 100 -17.47 -10.95 11.73
N LEU A 101 -17.80 -11.70 10.67
CA LEU A 101 -19.13 -12.31 10.48
C LEU A 101 -19.32 -13.59 11.31
N ALA A 102 -18.29 -14.42 11.44
CA ALA A 102 -18.33 -15.64 12.25
C ALA A 102 -18.64 -15.34 13.72
N LYS A 103 -18.07 -14.24 14.23
CA LYS A 103 -18.32 -13.69 15.58
C LYS A 103 -19.75 -13.20 15.78
N LEU A 104 -20.35 -12.58 14.75
CA LEU A 104 -21.71 -12.03 14.83
C LEU A 104 -22.83 -13.06 14.63
N ILE A 105 -22.59 -14.11 13.85
CA ILE A 105 -23.65 -15.04 13.39
C ILE A 105 -23.49 -16.46 13.97
N GLY A 106 -22.49 -16.70 14.83
CA GLY A 106 -22.22 -18.02 15.42
C GLY A 106 -21.79 -19.09 14.39
N LEU A 107 -21.40 -18.67 13.18
CA LEU A 107 -21.06 -19.53 12.05
C LEU A 107 -19.64 -20.11 12.11
N ALA A 108 -18.90 -19.89 13.20
CA ALA A 108 -17.62 -20.54 13.49
C ALA A 108 -17.67 -22.08 13.26
N LYS A 109 -18.86 -22.67 13.40
CA LYS A 109 -19.15 -24.09 13.17
C LYS A 109 -18.91 -24.59 11.73
N LEU A 110 -19.02 -23.73 10.71
CA LEU A 110 -18.91 -24.13 9.28
C LEU A 110 -17.51 -23.92 8.69
N ILE A 111 -16.62 -23.20 9.39
CA ILE A 111 -15.26 -22.87 8.93
C ILE A 111 -14.20 -23.79 9.56
N GLY A 112 -14.62 -24.86 10.25
CA GLY A 112 -13.70 -25.78 10.94
C GLY A 112 -13.14 -25.26 12.27
N LEU A 113 -13.65 -24.14 12.80
CA LEU A 113 -13.22 -23.51 14.05
C LEU A 113 -14.00 -24.03 15.27
N ALA A 114 -14.41 -25.31 15.26
CA ALA A 114 -15.22 -25.89 16.33
C ALA A 114 -14.39 -26.23 17.57
N GLY A 115 -14.57 -25.43 18.62
CA GLY A 115 -14.17 -25.70 20.01
C GLY A 115 -15.02 -24.83 20.94
N GLU A 116 -15.44 -25.39 22.07
CA GLU A 116 -16.41 -24.81 23.00
C GLU A 116 -16.03 -23.39 23.48
N THR A 117 -17.05 -22.54 23.65
CA THR A 117 -17.01 -21.25 24.39
C THR A 117 -15.70 -20.45 24.21
N ASN A 118 -15.45 -19.93 23.01
CA ASN A 118 -14.23 -19.18 22.68
C ASN A 118 -13.97 -18.05 23.69
N VAL A 119 -12.88 -18.18 24.46
CA VAL A 119 -12.31 -17.10 25.27
C VAL A 119 -11.65 -16.10 24.32
N GLN A 120 -11.79 -14.80 24.58
CA GLN A 120 -11.08 -13.74 23.83
C GLN A 120 -9.58 -14.08 23.77
N GLY A 121 -9.02 -14.15 22.55
CA GLY A 121 -7.63 -14.54 22.29
C GLY A 121 -7.45 -15.90 21.60
N GLU A 122 -8.36 -16.86 21.78
CA GLU A 122 -8.26 -18.16 21.08
C GLU A 122 -8.53 -18.03 19.57
N GLU A 123 -9.45 -17.15 19.17
CA GLU A 123 -9.73 -16.90 17.75
C GLU A 123 -8.57 -16.20 17.03
N GLN A 124 -7.88 -15.27 17.71
CA GLN A 124 -6.70 -14.60 17.17
C GLN A 124 -5.61 -15.62 16.87
N LYS A 125 -5.24 -16.43 17.87
CA LYS A 125 -4.25 -17.49 17.72
C LYS A 125 -4.61 -18.51 16.64
N LYS A 126 -5.91 -18.80 16.44
CA LYS A 126 -6.37 -19.68 15.36
C LYS A 126 -6.14 -19.05 13.98
N LEU A 127 -6.35 -17.74 13.84
CA LEU A 127 -6.15 -17.04 12.57
C LEU A 127 -4.67 -16.86 12.23
N ASP A 128 -3.82 -16.63 13.24
CA ASP A 128 -2.36 -16.58 13.11
C ASP A 128 -1.81 -17.91 12.57
N VAL A 129 -2.16 -19.02 13.22
CA VAL A 129 -1.79 -20.38 12.80
C VAL A 129 -2.31 -20.69 11.38
N LEU A 130 -3.55 -20.35 11.09
CA LEU A 130 -4.15 -20.58 9.77
C LEU A 130 -3.43 -19.78 8.67
N SER A 131 -3.14 -18.50 8.94
CA SER A 131 -2.46 -17.61 7.99
C SER A 131 -1.05 -18.13 7.70
N ASN A 132 -0.32 -18.54 8.75
CA ASN A 132 0.99 -19.15 8.61
C ASN A 132 0.97 -20.42 7.76
N GLU A 133 0.07 -21.37 8.08
CA GLU A 133 -0.05 -22.61 7.32
C GLU A 133 -0.31 -22.37 5.83
N VAL A 134 -1.19 -21.42 5.51
CA VAL A 134 -1.51 -21.08 4.13
C VAL A 134 -0.32 -20.47 3.42
N PHE A 135 0.40 -19.54 4.06
CA PHE A 135 1.60 -18.95 3.49
C PHE A 135 2.70 -20.00 3.25
N VAL A 136 2.99 -20.84 4.24
CA VAL A 136 3.98 -21.92 4.08
C VAL A 136 3.60 -22.84 2.93
N LYS A 137 2.35 -23.34 2.89
CA LYS A 137 1.88 -24.23 1.82
C LYS A 137 1.94 -23.56 0.45
N ALA A 138 1.52 -22.30 0.33
CA ALA A 138 1.55 -21.56 -0.93
C ALA A 138 2.98 -21.28 -1.41
N LEU A 139 3.88 -20.91 -0.50
CA LEU A 139 5.27 -20.64 -0.84
C LEU A 139 6.01 -21.92 -1.24
N VAL A 140 5.81 -23.02 -0.53
CA VAL A 140 6.37 -24.33 -0.89
C VAL A 140 5.82 -24.81 -2.24
N SER A 141 4.51 -24.72 -2.47
CA SER A 141 3.89 -25.18 -3.71
C SER A 141 4.27 -24.36 -4.94
N SER A 142 4.79 -23.15 -4.74
CA SER A 142 5.36 -22.35 -5.83
C SER A 142 6.53 -23.06 -6.54
N GLY A 143 7.24 -23.94 -5.82
CA GLY A 143 8.48 -24.58 -6.29
C GLY A 143 9.63 -23.58 -6.52
N ARG A 144 9.53 -22.36 -5.97
CA ARG A 144 10.50 -21.27 -6.16
C ARG A 144 11.25 -20.89 -4.89
N THR A 145 10.85 -21.40 -3.75
CA THR A 145 11.47 -21.10 -2.45
C THR A 145 12.40 -22.20 -1.97
N CYS A 146 13.41 -21.84 -1.17
CA CYS A 146 14.37 -22.76 -0.57
C CYS A 146 14.30 -22.75 0.96
N VAL A 147 14.16 -21.57 1.55
CA VAL A 147 14.09 -21.35 2.99
C VAL A 147 13.01 -20.33 3.27
N LEU A 148 12.18 -20.60 4.27
CA LEU A 148 11.12 -19.73 4.73
C LEU A 148 11.36 -19.36 6.19
N VAL A 149 11.19 -18.09 6.53
CA VAL A 149 11.23 -17.61 7.91
C VAL A 149 9.92 -16.91 8.20
N SER A 150 9.18 -17.45 9.16
CA SER A 150 7.89 -16.93 9.60
C SER A 150 8.04 -16.40 11.03
N GLU A 151 7.36 -15.30 11.36
CA GLU A 151 7.23 -14.85 12.75
C GLU A 151 6.61 -15.95 13.64
N GLU A 152 5.71 -16.76 13.08
CA GLU A 152 4.96 -17.82 13.76
C GLU A 152 5.74 -19.14 13.95
N ASN A 153 7.00 -19.21 13.51
CA ASN A 153 7.85 -20.40 13.61
C ASN A 153 9.19 -20.07 14.27
N GLU A 154 9.52 -20.77 15.36
CA GLU A 154 10.80 -20.59 16.06
C GLU A 154 12.03 -20.92 15.18
N ALA A 155 11.89 -21.88 14.27
CA ALA A 155 12.95 -22.34 13.38
C ALA A 155 12.61 -22.04 11.92
N ALA A 156 13.64 -21.73 11.13
CA ALA A 156 13.53 -21.61 9.68
C ALA A 156 13.04 -22.93 9.05
N ILE A 157 12.13 -22.81 8.09
CA ILE A 157 11.58 -23.94 7.35
C ILE A 157 12.40 -24.15 6.08
N PHE A 158 13.13 -25.26 6.02
CA PHE A 158 13.87 -25.67 4.83
C PHE A 158 12.97 -26.47 3.91
N VAL A 159 12.82 -26.01 2.67
CA VAL A 159 11.99 -26.70 1.66
C VAL A 159 12.71 -27.99 1.24
N ASP A 160 11.96 -29.06 1.00
CA ASP A 160 12.53 -30.33 0.53
C ASP A 160 13.18 -30.19 -0.86
N ALA A 161 14.32 -30.86 -1.07
CA ALA A 161 15.11 -30.79 -2.31
C ALA A 161 14.31 -30.83 -3.63
N PRO A 162 13.31 -31.73 -3.84
CA PRO A 162 12.53 -31.76 -5.08
C PRO A 162 11.68 -30.50 -5.34
N LEU A 163 11.37 -29.73 -4.30
CA LEU A 163 10.53 -28.53 -4.35
C LEU A 163 11.34 -27.24 -4.23
N ARG A 164 12.67 -27.33 -4.05
CA ARG A 164 13.53 -26.15 -3.85
C ARG A 164 13.67 -25.30 -5.09
N GLY A 165 13.40 -24.01 -4.91
CA GLY A 165 13.85 -22.96 -5.82
C GLY A 165 15.02 -22.16 -5.26
N LYS A 166 15.11 -20.90 -5.66
CA LYS A 166 16.27 -20.02 -5.42
C LYS A 166 15.97 -18.85 -4.47
N TYR A 167 14.74 -18.73 -4.00
CA TYR A 167 14.30 -17.60 -3.19
C TYR A 167 14.17 -17.99 -1.73
N CYS A 168 14.66 -17.12 -0.84
CA CYS A 168 14.30 -17.15 0.55
C CYS A 168 13.22 -16.10 0.81
N VAL A 169 12.22 -16.44 1.62
CA VAL A 169 11.12 -15.53 1.97
C VAL A 169 11.01 -15.42 3.49
N CYS A 170 11.22 -14.20 4.00
CA CYS A 170 10.92 -13.84 5.37
C CYS A 170 9.54 -13.18 5.39
N PHE A 171 8.63 -13.60 6.26
CA PHE A 171 7.28 -13.04 6.30
C PHE A 171 6.70 -13.02 7.70
N ASP A 172 5.85 -12.03 7.92
CA ASP A 172 4.88 -11.99 9.00
C ASP A 172 3.51 -12.24 8.36
N PRO A 173 2.89 -13.42 8.59
CA PRO A 173 1.65 -13.78 7.94
C PRO A 173 0.47 -12.91 8.40
N LEU A 174 0.50 -12.37 9.63
CA LEU A 174 -0.59 -11.58 10.19
C LEU A 174 -0.11 -10.55 11.24
N ASP A 175 0.49 -9.47 10.75
CA ASP A 175 0.92 -8.33 11.58
C ASP A 175 -0.28 -7.64 12.23
N GLY A 176 -0.15 -7.40 13.53
CA GLY A 176 -1.16 -6.72 14.32
C GLY A 176 -2.38 -7.60 14.64
N SER A 177 -2.26 -8.93 14.70
CA SER A 177 -3.38 -9.83 15.01
C SER A 177 -4.15 -9.46 16.30
N SER A 178 -3.46 -8.92 17.30
CA SER A 178 -4.08 -8.36 18.52
C SER A 178 -5.15 -7.29 18.26
N ASN A 179 -5.10 -6.63 17.10
CA ASN A 179 -6.01 -5.58 16.67
C ASN A 179 -7.28 -6.08 15.95
N ILE A 180 -7.37 -7.38 15.64
CA ILE A 180 -8.50 -7.99 14.94
C ILE A 180 -9.83 -7.70 15.66
N ASP A 181 -9.83 -7.81 16.99
CA ASP A 181 -11.05 -7.64 17.79
C ASP A 181 -11.57 -6.20 17.82
N TYR A 182 -10.70 -5.23 17.51
CA TYR A 182 -11.04 -3.81 17.49
C TYR A 182 -11.39 -3.30 16.09
N GLY A 183 -11.35 -4.16 15.06
CA GLY A 183 -11.60 -3.77 13.67
C GLY A 183 -10.58 -2.76 13.13
N VAL A 184 -9.39 -2.72 13.73
CA VAL A 184 -8.28 -1.88 13.28
C VAL A 184 -7.57 -2.59 12.13
N SER A 185 -6.88 -1.82 11.27
CA SER A 185 -6.16 -2.40 10.14
C SER A 185 -5.02 -3.30 10.61
N ILE A 186 -4.95 -4.47 10.00
CA ILE A 186 -3.90 -5.48 10.19
C ILE A 186 -3.25 -5.76 8.83
N GLY A 187 -2.20 -6.57 8.79
CA GLY A 187 -1.51 -6.81 7.53
C GLY A 187 -0.71 -8.10 7.45
N THR A 188 -0.04 -8.28 6.33
CA THR A 188 1.00 -9.28 6.11
C THR A 188 2.23 -8.54 5.62
N ILE A 189 3.41 -8.87 6.12
CA ILE A 189 4.68 -8.29 5.67
C ILE A 189 5.53 -9.40 5.06
N PHE A 190 6.26 -9.10 3.98
CA PHE A 190 7.20 -10.06 3.40
C PHE A 190 8.43 -9.38 2.81
N GLY A 191 9.55 -10.09 2.88
CA GLY A 191 10.83 -9.77 2.26
C GLY A 191 11.34 -10.98 1.49
N ILE A 192 11.92 -10.73 0.32
CA ILE A 192 12.39 -11.78 -0.59
C ILE A 192 13.89 -11.57 -0.82
N TYR A 193 14.65 -12.63 -0.59
CA TYR A 193 16.08 -12.73 -0.86
C TYR A 193 16.33 -13.79 -1.93
N MET A 194 17.51 -13.72 -2.54
CA MET A 194 18.01 -14.76 -3.43
C MET A 194 19.19 -15.45 -2.75
N ILE A 195 19.23 -16.78 -2.85
CA ILE A 195 20.35 -17.57 -2.33
C ILE A 195 21.30 -17.95 -3.46
N LYS A 196 22.58 -18.14 -3.12
CA LYS A 196 23.63 -18.46 -4.10
C LYS A 196 23.66 -19.96 -4.45
N ASP A 197 23.50 -20.82 -3.44
CA ASP A 197 23.50 -22.28 -3.59
C ASP A 197 22.20 -22.87 -3.04
N LYS A 198 21.29 -23.26 -3.95
CA LYS A 198 20.00 -23.86 -3.58
C LYS A 198 20.08 -25.27 -3.02
N ASP A 199 21.15 -26.00 -3.34
CA ASP A 199 21.27 -27.41 -2.97
C ASP A 199 21.80 -27.54 -1.54
N ASN A 200 22.59 -26.55 -1.09
CA ASN A 200 23.15 -26.45 0.27
C ASN A 200 22.64 -25.24 1.06
N ALA A 201 21.34 -24.97 1.02
CA ALA A 201 20.76 -23.84 1.74
C ALA A 201 20.98 -23.95 3.26
N THR A 202 21.59 -22.92 3.86
CA THR A 202 21.81 -22.84 5.32
C THR A 202 21.05 -21.67 5.95
N LEU A 203 21.13 -21.54 7.28
CA LEU A 203 20.48 -20.41 7.98
C LEU A 203 21.16 -19.08 7.63
N GLU A 204 22.47 -19.09 7.39
CA GLU A 204 23.27 -17.93 7.00
C GLU A 204 22.79 -17.33 5.67
N ASP A 205 22.22 -18.14 4.77
CA ASP A 205 21.62 -17.66 3.52
C ASP A 205 20.37 -16.79 3.76
N VAL A 206 19.78 -16.82 4.95
CA VAL A 206 18.65 -15.96 5.32
C VAL A 206 19.06 -14.75 6.15
N LEU A 207 20.18 -14.86 6.88
CA LEU A 207 20.73 -13.80 7.73
C LEU A 207 21.50 -12.76 6.88
N GLN A 208 20.85 -12.28 5.81
CA GLN A 208 21.36 -11.26 4.90
C GLN A 208 20.93 -9.86 5.36
N PRO A 209 21.72 -8.82 5.07
CA PRO A 209 21.32 -7.45 5.34
C PRO A 209 20.13 -7.07 4.45
N GLY A 210 19.23 -6.22 4.95
CA GLY A 210 18.04 -5.79 4.21
C GLY A 210 18.33 -5.05 2.91
N THR A 211 19.56 -4.57 2.69
CA THR A 211 20.02 -4.00 1.41
C THR A 211 20.05 -5.02 0.27
N ASP A 212 20.10 -6.31 0.60
CA ASP A 212 20.24 -7.40 -0.36
C ASP A 212 18.86 -8.00 -0.75
N MET A 213 17.77 -7.46 -0.21
CA MET A 213 16.41 -7.82 -0.62
C MET A 213 16.19 -7.48 -2.10
N ILE A 214 15.75 -8.47 -2.86
CA ILE A 214 15.39 -8.29 -4.27
C ILE A 214 13.97 -7.73 -4.42
N ALA A 215 13.12 -7.97 -3.42
CA ALA A 215 11.78 -7.45 -3.35
C ALA A 215 11.28 -7.47 -1.91
N ALA A 216 10.40 -6.55 -1.58
CA ALA A 216 9.72 -6.50 -0.30
C ALA A 216 8.35 -5.86 -0.47
N GLY A 217 7.44 -6.18 0.43
CA GLY A 217 6.11 -5.62 0.39
C GLY A 217 5.31 -5.93 1.64
N TYR A 218 4.11 -5.37 1.65
CA TYR A 218 3.12 -5.69 2.66
C TYR A 218 1.72 -5.66 2.03
N CYS A 219 0.80 -6.42 2.61
CA CYS A 219 -0.62 -6.35 2.31
C CYS A 219 -1.35 -5.81 3.54
N MET A 220 -2.14 -4.75 3.35
CA MET A 220 -2.93 -4.12 4.40
C MET A 220 -4.38 -4.54 4.26
N TYR A 221 -4.93 -5.14 5.31
CA TYR A 221 -6.32 -5.57 5.44
C TYR A 221 -7.10 -4.52 6.23
N GLY A 222 -7.41 -3.40 5.56
CA GLY A 222 -8.20 -2.30 6.13
C GLY A 222 -9.58 -2.18 5.48
N SER A 223 -10.09 -0.95 5.40
CA SER A 223 -11.32 -0.62 4.67
C SER A 223 -11.28 -1.05 3.18
N SER A 224 -10.08 -1.11 2.63
CA SER A 224 -9.78 -1.77 1.36
C SER A 224 -8.53 -2.63 1.55
N CYS A 225 -8.47 -3.76 0.85
CA CYS A 225 -7.29 -4.62 0.85
C CYS A 225 -6.28 -4.08 -0.17
N THR A 226 -5.12 -3.61 0.29
CA THR A 226 -4.09 -3.00 -0.56
C THR A 226 -2.75 -3.70 -0.38
N LEU A 227 -2.17 -4.17 -1.48
CA LEU A 227 -0.82 -4.75 -1.52
C LEU A 227 0.15 -3.69 -2.04
N VAL A 228 1.20 -3.42 -1.28
CA VAL A 228 2.30 -2.52 -1.67
C VAL A 228 3.55 -3.35 -1.91
N LEU A 229 4.18 -3.17 -3.06
CA LEU A 229 5.32 -3.95 -3.52
C LEU A 229 6.44 -3.03 -4.02
N SER A 230 7.67 -3.38 -3.66
CA SER A 230 8.90 -2.84 -4.23
C SER A 230 9.76 -3.99 -4.76
N THR A 231 10.34 -3.82 -5.93
CA THR A 231 11.31 -4.75 -6.56
C THR A 231 12.63 -4.03 -6.90
N GLY A 232 12.93 -2.94 -6.19
CA GLY A 232 14.09 -2.08 -6.44
C GLY A 232 13.83 -0.89 -7.38
N ASN A 233 12.85 -1.01 -8.29
CA ASN A 233 12.52 0.04 -9.28
C ASN A 233 11.32 0.90 -8.86
N GLY A 234 11.32 1.35 -7.60
CA GLY A 234 10.23 2.11 -7.02
C GLY A 234 9.19 1.25 -6.30
N VAL A 235 8.13 1.90 -5.83
CA VAL A 235 7.10 1.30 -4.97
C VAL A 235 5.75 1.44 -5.65
N ASN A 236 4.98 0.37 -5.74
CA ASN A 236 3.67 0.36 -6.38
C ASN A 236 2.62 -0.22 -5.44
N GLY A 237 1.44 0.41 -5.40
CA GLY A 237 0.30 -0.03 -4.60
C GLY A 237 -0.83 -0.56 -5.48
N PHE A 238 -1.35 -1.72 -5.10
CA PHE A 238 -2.40 -2.44 -5.79
C PHE A 238 -3.58 -2.65 -4.85
N THR A 239 -4.78 -2.32 -5.28
CA THR A 239 -5.99 -2.53 -4.47
C THR A 239 -6.74 -3.76 -4.99
N LEU A 240 -7.17 -4.64 -4.09
CA LEU A 240 -7.98 -5.81 -4.41
C LEU A 240 -9.39 -5.37 -4.82
N ASP A 241 -9.82 -5.74 -6.02
CA ASP A 241 -11.23 -5.72 -6.42
C ASP A 241 -11.87 -7.05 -5.96
N PRO A 242 -12.74 -7.06 -4.93
CA PRO A 242 -13.33 -8.29 -4.42
C PRO A 242 -14.28 -8.96 -5.42
N SER A 243 -14.85 -8.20 -6.37
CA SER A 243 -15.76 -8.73 -7.38
C SER A 243 -15.04 -9.56 -8.45
N ARG A 244 -13.76 -9.23 -8.69
CA ARG A 244 -12.89 -9.91 -9.66
C ARG A 244 -11.90 -10.85 -8.98
N GLY A 245 -11.64 -10.65 -7.69
CA GLY A 245 -10.58 -11.33 -6.96
C GLY A 245 -9.19 -10.96 -7.47
N GLU A 246 -8.99 -9.74 -7.98
CA GLU A 246 -7.70 -9.30 -8.56
C GLU A 246 -7.15 -8.02 -7.94
N PHE A 247 -5.83 -7.97 -7.77
CA PHE A 247 -5.13 -6.77 -7.33
C PHE A 247 -4.84 -5.88 -8.54
N ILE A 248 -5.45 -4.70 -8.56
CA ILE A 248 -5.35 -3.71 -9.64
C ILE A 248 -4.43 -2.58 -9.21
N LEU A 249 -3.53 -2.15 -10.09
CA LEU A 249 -2.63 -1.03 -9.84
C LEU A 249 -3.44 0.26 -9.63
N THR A 250 -3.36 0.81 -8.42
CA THR A 250 -4.07 2.04 -8.03
C THR A 250 -3.12 3.16 -7.65
N HIS A 251 -1.91 2.83 -7.18
CA HIS A 251 -0.93 3.80 -6.71
C HIS A 251 0.45 3.53 -7.35
N PRO A 252 0.67 3.99 -8.60
CA PRO A 252 1.96 3.82 -9.27
C PRO A 252 3.04 4.73 -8.66
N ASN A 253 4.26 4.21 -8.52
CA ASN A 253 5.47 4.94 -8.12
C ASN A 253 5.27 5.83 -6.86
N ILE A 254 4.82 5.21 -5.77
CA ILE A 254 4.62 5.86 -4.46
C ILE A 254 5.93 6.52 -4.02
N LYS A 255 5.84 7.78 -3.61
CA LYS A 255 6.94 8.55 -3.01
C LYS A 255 6.46 9.18 -1.71
N ILE A 256 7.28 9.08 -0.67
CA ILE A 256 7.06 9.82 0.56
C ILE A 256 7.28 11.32 0.30
N PRO A 257 6.43 12.23 0.82
CA PRO A 257 6.67 13.66 0.71
C PRO A 257 7.93 14.06 1.48
N ASN A 258 8.60 15.13 1.06
CA ASN A 258 9.83 15.62 1.70
C ASN A 258 9.65 16.00 3.18
N LYS A 259 8.42 16.28 3.63
CA LYS A 259 8.11 16.60 5.03
C LYS A 259 6.75 16.06 5.43
N GLY A 260 6.72 15.25 6.49
CA GLY A 260 5.49 14.78 7.14
C GLY A 260 4.91 15.81 8.11
N LYS A 261 3.63 15.62 8.47
CA LYS A 261 2.92 16.41 9.48
C LYS A 261 2.47 15.58 10.69
N ILE A 262 2.71 14.28 10.65
CA ILE A 262 2.22 13.30 11.60
C ILE A 262 3.44 12.53 12.10
N TYR A 263 3.51 12.32 13.41
CA TYR A 263 4.39 11.34 14.03
C TYR A 263 3.52 10.22 14.62
N SER A 264 4.05 9.00 14.66
CA SER A 264 3.34 7.82 15.16
C SER A 264 4.23 7.09 16.15
N VAL A 265 3.91 7.17 17.44
CA VAL A 265 4.63 6.51 18.54
C VAL A 265 3.63 6.10 19.63
N ASN A 266 3.99 5.12 20.45
CA ASN A 266 3.24 4.83 21.68
C ASN A 266 3.76 5.73 22.82
N GLU A 267 3.08 6.86 23.06
CA GLU A 267 3.45 7.82 24.13
C GLU A 267 3.30 7.26 25.55
N GLY A 268 2.58 6.13 25.74
CA GLY A 268 2.53 5.43 27.02
C GLY A 268 3.91 4.97 27.51
N ASN A 269 4.85 4.78 26.58
CA ASN A 269 6.23 4.41 26.87
C ASN A 269 7.16 5.61 27.10
N ALA A 270 6.64 6.85 27.18
CA ALA A 270 7.45 8.07 27.24
C ALA A 270 8.47 8.11 28.38
N ARG A 271 8.16 7.47 29.51
CA ARG A 271 9.07 7.39 30.68
C ARG A 271 10.33 6.58 30.40
N ASN A 272 10.27 5.66 29.44
CA ASN A 272 11.36 4.74 29.09
C ASN A 272 12.16 5.21 27.87
N TRP A 273 11.80 6.37 27.28
CA TRP A 273 12.49 6.88 26.11
C TRP A 273 13.86 7.44 26.46
N ASP A 274 14.80 7.21 25.55
CA ASP A 274 16.10 7.88 25.59
C ASP A 274 15.94 9.39 25.33
N ALA A 275 16.97 10.16 25.70
CA ALA A 275 16.93 11.62 25.60
C ALA A 275 16.67 12.12 24.15
N PRO A 276 17.25 11.52 23.09
CA PRO A 276 16.94 11.89 21.70
C PRO A 276 15.46 11.68 21.32
N THR A 277 14.87 10.54 21.64
CA THR A 277 13.47 10.23 21.28
C THR A 277 12.51 11.17 22.00
N ALA A 278 12.72 11.37 23.32
CA ALA A 278 11.90 12.29 24.10
C ALA A 278 11.98 13.74 23.59
N LYS A 279 13.17 14.19 23.16
CA LYS A 279 13.34 15.53 22.59
C LYS A 279 12.64 15.67 21.23
N CYS A 280 12.66 14.62 20.41
CA CYS A 280 12.00 14.62 19.11
C CYS A 280 10.48 14.78 19.27
N THR A 281 9.87 13.98 20.15
CA THR A 281 8.43 14.01 20.41
C THR A 281 7.98 15.31 21.07
N GLN A 282 8.75 15.87 22.01
CA GLN A 282 8.45 17.19 22.60
C GLN A 282 8.48 18.34 21.57
N ARG A 283 9.43 18.30 20.63
CA ARG A 283 9.53 19.27 19.54
C ARG A 283 8.31 19.18 18.62
N ASP A 284 7.84 17.97 18.35
CA ASP A 284 6.74 17.75 17.41
C ASP A 284 5.37 17.97 18.10
N ALA A 285 5.24 17.65 19.40
CA ALA A 285 4.08 17.94 20.25
C ALA A 285 3.89 19.43 20.55
N SER A 286 4.89 20.28 20.32
CA SER A 286 4.78 21.74 20.47
C SER A 286 4.26 22.45 19.21
N PHE A 287 3.89 21.71 18.14
CA PHE A 287 3.26 22.25 16.93
C PHE A 287 1.75 22.55 16.96
N PRO A 288 0.91 22.24 17.98
CA PRO A 288 -0.47 22.69 18.00
C PRO A 288 -0.61 23.97 18.83
N LYS A 289 -0.22 25.13 18.27
CA LYS A 289 -0.64 26.44 18.83
C LYS A 289 -1.77 27.12 18.03
N THR A 290 -2.23 26.54 16.92
CA THR A 290 -3.28 27.13 16.08
C THR A 290 -4.19 26.09 15.43
N ALA A 291 -4.79 25.20 16.22
CA ALA A 291 -5.93 24.42 15.78
C ALA A 291 -7.01 24.49 16.86
N HIS A 292 -8.13 25.13 16.52
CA HIS A 292 -9.30 25.22 17.38
C HIS A 292 -9.72 23.82 17.84
N ARG A 293 -9.71 23.59 19.16
CA ARG A 293 -10.42 22.47 19.79
C ARG A 293 -11.90 22.62 19.45
N GLN A 294 -12.41 21.80 18.53
CA GLN A 294 -13.81 21.42 18.53
C GLN A 294 -13.86 20.02 19.17
N ASN A 295 -14.33 19.97 20.41
CA ASN A 295 -14.80 18.74 21.03
C ASN A 295 -16.30 18.60 20.69
N PRO A 296 -16.81 17.40 20.39
CA PRO A 296 -18.16 17.02 20.81
C PRO A 296 -18.21 16.81 22.33
#